data_AF-A0AAP5AFV3-F1
#
_entry.id   AF-A0AAP5AFV3-F1
#
_cell.length_a   1.000
_cell.length_b   1.000
_cell.length_c   1.000
_cell.angle_alpha   90.00
_cell.angle_beta   90.00
_cell.angle_gamma   90.00
#
_symmetry.space_group_name_H-M   'P 1'
#
loop_
_entity.id
_entity.type
_entity.pdbx_description
1 polymer ?
#
loop_
_entity_poly.entity_id
_entity_poly.type
_entity_poly.pdbx_seq_one_letter_code
_entity_poly.pdbx_strand_id
1 'polypeptide(L)'
;MSNSATPDTIFNNTLGEAFEALKLGANDLVTVRRVQRRADELASIDAAGAWELRAYASAIKNAFDAADEMFACALRLQPGNLNIRVRWLAMLCVTGQVGKVKEKFIAFRSGLDGNFAAMGAVISLLGYVGLLHDAFQLRQRVAALGGNPGGHAFDGDFGIASAPEMVREKMLATEDFPEPLPSSVYTFSAEDAEQVLADQGLSVDAWSEPIGCAIRFLRQKRLKVVAVKSSFIPHDDRATAMHFQLLIVATPDICWEAEWEFCGVLVDRDFPIINSGTATIAFIPTLREAPRANHS
;
A
#
# COMPACT_ATOMS: atom_id res chain seq x y z
N MET A 1 -24.03 7.65 -33.41
CA MET A 1 -23.46 7.85 -32.06
C MET A 1 -22.73 6.58 -31.67
N SER A 2 -21.40 6.63 -31.61
CA SER A 2 -20.53 5.51 -31.21
C SER A 2 -19.52 6.09 -30.22
N ASN A 3 -19.82 6.03 -28.93
CA ASN A 3 -18.82 6.23 -27.88
C ASN A 3 -17.99 4.94 -27.81
N SER A 4 -17.08 4.75 -28.76
CA SER A 4 -16.06 3.71 -28.64
C SER A 4 -15.04 4.18 -27.62
N ALA A 5 -15.23 3.83 -26.35
CA ALA A 5 -14.20 4.00 -25.34
C ALA A 5 -12.92 3.34 -25.86
N THR A 6 -11.81 4.09 -25.88
CA THR A 6 -10.51 3.56 -26.31
C THR A 6 -10.08 2.43 -25.35
N PRO A 7 -9.27 1.46 -25.80
CA PRO A 7 -8.81 0.34 -24.96
C PRO A 7 -8.19 0.81 -23.63
N ASP A 8 -7.42 1.89 -23.66
CA ASP A 8 -6.84 2.53 -22.48
C ASP A 8 -7.90 3.00 -21.47
N THR A 9 -9.02 3.53 -21.96
CA THR A 9 -10.12 3.98 -21.10
C THR A 9 -10.82 2.80 -20.43
N ILE A 10 -11.01 1.69 -21.16
CA ILE A 10 -11.61 0.47 -20.62
C ILE A 10 -10.70 -0.12 -19.53
N PHE A 11 -9.40 -0.22 -19.82
CA PHE A 11 -8.41 -0.71 -18.87
C PHE A 11 -8.36 0.16 -17.61
N ASN A 12 -8.12 1.47 -17.74
CA ASN A 12 -7.94 2.38 -16.60
C ASN A 12 -9.19 2.46 -15.70
N ASN A 13 -10.38 2.53 -16.29
CA ASN A 13 -11.63 2.56 -15.50
C ASN A 13 -11.84 1.24 -14.74
N THR A 14 -11.59 0.10 -15.39
CA THR A 14 -11.74 -1.21 -14.76
C THR A 14 -10.67 -1.44 -13.70
N LEU A 15 -9.44 -0.97 -13.94
CA LEU A 15 -8.33 -1.05 -12.99
C LEU A 15 -8.63 -0.26 -11.72
N GLY A 16 -9.10 0.98 -11.84
CA GLY A 16 -9.47 1.80 -10.68
C GLY A 16 -10.55 1.14 -9.82
N GLU A 17 -11.60 0.61 -10.46
CA GLU A 17 -12.65 -0.14 -9.78
C GLU A 17 -12.12 -1.40 -9.08
N ALA A 18 -11.31 -2.19 -9.76
CA ALA A 18 -10.74 -3.42 -9.21
C ALA A 18 -9.81 -3.13 -8.02
N PHE A 19 -9.01 -2.07 -8.11
CA PHE A 19 -8.10 -1.66 -7.06
C PHE A 19 -8.83 -1.15 -5.82
N GLU A 20 -9.91 -0.39 -6.00
CA GLU A 20 -10.74 0.07 -4.89
C GLU A 20 -11.47 -1.08 -4.20
N ALA A 21 -12.01 -2.04 -4.95
CA ALA A 21 -12.58 -3.26 -4.37
C ALA A 21 -11.53 -4.07 -3.59
N LEU A 22 -10.29 -4.14 -4.10
CA LEU A 22 -9.19 -4.83 -3.42
C LEU A 22 -8.85 -4.20 -2.05
N LYS A 23 -8.90 -2.86 -1.95
CA LYS A 23 -8.68 -2.13 -0.68
C LYS A 23 -9.84 -2.26 0.30
N LEU A 24 -11.09 -2.25 -0.19
CA LEU A 24 -12.29 -2.28 0.65
C LEU A 24 -12.55 -3.63 1.31
N GLY A 25 -12.06 -4.74 0.74
CA GLY A 25 -12.12 -6.03 1.42
C GLY A 25 -12.03 -7.23 0.48
N ALA A 26 -12.05 -8.41 1.07
CA ALA A 26 -11.97 -9.66 0.32
C ALA A 26 -13.34 -10.12 -0.22
N ASN A 27 -13.29 -10.82 -1.36
CA ASN A 27 -14.37 -11.62 -1.94
C ASN A 27 -15.60 -10.83 -2.45
N ASP A 28 -15.41 -9.64 -3.02
CA ASP A 28 -16.48 -8.98 -3.80
C ASP A 28 -16.70 -9.71 -5.14
N LEU A 29 -17.56 -10.72 -5.11
CA LEU A 29 -17.87 -11.55 -6.28
C LEU A 29 -18.54 -10.79 -7.43
N VAL A 30 -19.23 -9.69 -7.13
CA VAL A 30 -19.89 -8.87 -8.17
C VAL A 30 -18.83 -8.12 -8.94
N THR A 31 -17.92 -7.44 -8.25
CA THR A 31 -16.79 -6.75 -8.88
C THR A 31 -15.89 -7.73 -9.61
N VAL A 32 -15.59 -8.90 -9.05
CA VAL A 32 -14.81 -9.95 -9.72
C VAL A 32 -15.40 -10.33 -11.08
N ARG A 33 -16.71 -10.63 -11.15
CA ARG A 33 -17.37 -11.00 -12.41
C ARG A 33 -17.31 -9.87 -13.43
N ARG A 34 -17.49 -8.63 -12.98
CA ARG A 34 -17.42 -7.44 -13.84
C ARG A 34 -16.01 -7.23 -14.40
N VAL A 35 -14.99 -7.30 -13.56
CA VAL A 35 -13.57 -7.18 -13.96
C VAL A 35 -13.17 -8.30 -14.92
N GLN A 36 -13.57 -9.54 -14.65
CA GLN A 36 -13.29 -10.68 -15.55
C GLN A 36 -13.90 -10.49 -16.93
N ARG A 37 -15.18 -10.08 -17.01
CA ARG A 37 -15.83 -9.79 -18.29
C ARG A 37 -15.09 -8.70 -19.07
N ARG A 38 -14.67 -7.62 -18.40
CA ARG A 38 -13.88 -6.53 -19.02
C ARG A 38 -12.50 -7.01 -19.48
N ALA A 39 -11.87 -7.91 -18.73
CA ALA A 39 -10.61 -8.52 -19.15
C ALA A 39 -10.77 -9.35 -20.43
N ASP A 40 -11.88 -10.09 -20.57
CA ASP A 40 -12.17 -10.87 -21.77
C ASP A 40 -12.46 -9.98 -22.98
N GLU A 41 -13.17 -8.86 -22.79
CA GLU A 41 -13.36 -7.82 -23.81
C GLU A 41 -12.03 -7.18 -24.25
N LEU A 42 -11.11 -6.97 -23.30
CA LEU A 42 -9.81 -6.36 -23.56
C LEU A 42 -8.80 -7.32 -24.21
N ALA A 43 -8.96 -8.64 -24.03
CA ALA A 43 -7.95 -9.63 -24.38
C ALA A 43 -7.51 -9.64 -25.86
N SER A 44 -8.41 -9.31 -26.79
CA SER A 44 -8.10 -9.23 -28.22
C SER A 44 -7.43 -7.93 -28.63
N ILE A 45 -7.35 -6.93 -27.74
CA ILE A 45 -6.87 -5.57 -28.02
C ILE A 45 -5.60 -5.28 -27.22
N ASP A 46 -5.63 -5.56 -25.92
CA ASP A 46 -4.49 -5.47 -25.01
C ASP A 46 -4.44 -6.72 -24.13
N ALA A 47 -3.71 -7.72 -24.61
CA ALA A 47 -3.53 -8.98 -23.89
C ALA A 47 -2.81 -8.78 -22.55
N ALA A 48 -1.87 -7.83 -22.44
CA ALA A 48 -1.14 -7.58 -21.20
C ALA A 48 -2.08 -6.96 -20.15
N GLY A 49 -2.81 -5.91 -20.49
CA GLY A 49 -3.82 -5.31 -19.61
C GLY A 49 -4.92 -6.29 -19.21
N ALA A 50 -5.35 -7.18 -20.12
CA ALA A 50 -6.29 -8.24 -19.78
C ALA A 50 -5.75 -9.21 -18.72
N TRP A 51 -4.47 -9.58 -18.79
CA TRP A 51 -3.82 -10.39 -17.75
C TRP A 51 -3.73 -9.66 -16.41
N GLU A 52 -3.42 -8.35 -16.41
CA GLU A 52 -3.43 -7.55 -15.19
C GLU A 52 -4.82 -7.51 -14.54
N LEU A 53 -5.88 -7.28 -15.31
CA LEU A 53 -7.26 -7.29 -14.80
C LEU A 53 -7.66 -8.65 -14.22
N ARG A 54 -7.24 -9.75 -14.86
CA ARG A 54 -7.43 -11.11 -14.30
C ARG A 54 -6.66 -11.30 -13.00
N ALA A 55 -5.45 -10.74 -12.89
CA ALA A 55 -4.66 -10.78 -11.66
C ALA A 55 -5.40 -10.09 -10.51
N TYR A 56 -5.94 -8.89 -10.74
CA TYR A 56 -6.75 -8.18 -9.75
C TYR A 56 -8.01 -8.96 -9.36
N ALA A 57 -8.73 -9.54 -10.31
CA ALA A 57 -9.89 -10.38 -10.02
C ALA A 57 -9.53 -11.59 -9.13
N SER A 58 -8.38 -12.22 -9.36
CA SER A 58 -7.86 -13.30 -8.51
C SER A 58 -7.47 -12.81 -7.12
N ALA A 59 -6.82 -11.64 -7.03
CA ALA A 59 -6.42 -11.03 -5.75
C ALA A 59 -7.63 -10.63 -4.90
N ILE A 60 -8.72 -10.13 -5.50
CA ILE A 60 -9.98 -9.84 -4.78
C ILE A 60 -10.54 -11.11 -4.14
N LYS A 61 -10.39 -12.28 -4.79
CA LYS A 61 -10.77 -13.59 -4.24
C LYS A 61 -9.76 -14.19 -3.25
N ASN A 62 -8.74 -13.42 -2.84
CA ASN A 62 -7.59 -13.90 -2.07
C ASN A 62 -6.80 -15.05 -2.73
N ALA A 63 -6.90 -15.24 -4.04
CA ALA A 63 -6.11 -16.21 -4.80
C ALA A 63 -4.78 -15.58 -5.23
N PHE A 64 -3.91 -15.28 -4.26
CA PHE A 64 -2.71 -14.47 -4.48
C PHE A 64 -1.63 -15.17 -5.32
N ASP A 65 -1.54 -16.51 -5.30
CA ASP A 65 -0.62 -17.25 -6.17
C ASP A 65 -1.05 -17.16 -7.63
N ALA A 66 -2.34 -17.36 -7.89
CA ALA A 66 -2.91 -17.16 -9.23
C ALA A 66 -2.76 -15.72 -9.72
N ALA A 67 -2.96 -14.73 -8.83
CA ALA A 67 -2.73 -13.33 -9.17
C ALA A 67 -1.26 -13.06 -9.55
N ASP A 68 -0.31 -13.66 -8.83
CA ASP A 68 1.13 -13.57 -9.09
C ASP A 68 1.47 -14.13 -10.49
N GLU A 69 0.96 -15.32 -10.81
CA GLU A 69 1.14 -15.95 -12.12
C GLU A 69 0.56 -15.11 -13.27
N MET A 70 -0.60 -14.48 -13.06
CA MET A 70 -1.26 -13.64 -14.05
C MET A 70 -0.49 -12.33 -14.30
N PHE A 71 0.06 -11.69 -13.26
CA PHE A 71 0.98 -10.57 -13.46
C PHE A 71 2.27 -11.00 -14.16
N ALA A 72 2.79 -12.20 -13.87
CA ALA A 72 3.92 -12.75 -14.61
C ALA A 72 3.59 -12.95 -16.10
N CYS A 73 2.37 -13.38 -16.45
CA CYS A 73 1.90 -13.44 -17.83
C CYS A 73 1.90 -12.05 -18.49
N ALA A 74 1.34 -11.03 -17.83
CA ALA A 74 1.32 -9.66 -18.35
C ALA A 74 2.74 -9.12 -18.61
N LEU A 75 3.66 -9.34 -17.66
CA LEU A 75 5.04 -8.88 -17.77
C LEU A 75 5.81 -9.63 -18.87
N ARG A 76 5.54 -10.92 -19.12
CA ARG A 76 6.14 -11.65 -20.26
C ARG A 76 5.75 -11.06 -21.61
N LEU A 77 4.53 -10.53 -21.74
CA LEU A 77 4.08 -9.86 -22.97
C LEU A 77 4.71 -8.47 -23.14
N GLN A 78 5.02 -7.79 -22.03
CA GLN A 78 5.62 -6.45 -22.03
C GLN A 78 6.75 -6.32 -20.99
N PRO A 79 7.92 -6.95 -21.22
CA PRO A 79 8.97 -7.11 -20.19
C PRO A 79 9.60 -5.78 -19.74
N GLY A 80 9.60 -4.77 -20.62
CA GLY A 80 10.10 -3.42 -20.32
C GLY A 80 9.07 -2.49 -19.67
N ASN A 81 7.81 -2.92 -19.51
CA ASN A 81 6.77 -2.05 -18.95
C ASN A 81 6.86 -2.00 -17.42
N LEU A 82 7.48 -0.93 -16.91
CA LEU A 82 7.65 -0.70 -15.47
C LEU A 82 6.32 -0.50 -14.74
N ASN A 83 5.27 -0.01 -15.43
CA ASN A 83 3.97 0.21 -14.80
C ASN A 83 3.33 -1.10 -14.35
N ILE A 84 3.52 -2.20 -15.09
CA ILE A 84 3.05 -3.53 -14.69
C ILE A 84 3.74 -3.97 -13.39
N ARG A 85 5.05 -3.73 -13.27
CA ARG A 85 5.82 -4.06 -12.07
C ARG A 85 5.35 -3.26 -10.85
N VAL A 86 5.12 -1.96 -11.03
CA VAL A 86 4.61 -1.08 -9.97
C VAL A 86 3.21 -1.51 -9.54
N ARG A 87 2.30 -1.82 -10.48
CA ARG A 87 0.94 -2.32 -10.17
C ARG A 87 0.93 -3.69 -9.50
N TRP A 88 1.86 -4.57 -9.87
CA TRP A 88 2.03 -5.84 -9.18
C TRP A 88 2.42 -5.64 -7.72
N LEU A 89 3.42 -4.79 -7.47
CA LEU A 89 3.82 -4.41 -6.11
C LEU A 89 2.65 -3.74 -5.36
N ALA A 90 1.88 -2.86 -6.03
CA ALA A 90 0.70 -2.22 -5.48
C ALA A 90 -0.32 -3.23 -4.95
N MET A 91 -0.70 -4.20 -5.79
CA MET A 91 -1.63 -5.26 -5.44
C MET A 91 -1.14 -6.06 -4.22
N LEU A 92 0.14 -6.44 -4.21
CA LEU A 92 0.74 -7.19 -3.09
C LEU A 92 0.78 -6.36 -1.79
N CYS A 93 1.08 -5.05 -1.89
CA CYS A 93 1.13 -4.16 -0.74
C CYS A 93 -0.24 -3.97 -0.10
N VAL A 94 -1.25 -3.60 -0.90
CA VAL A 94 -2.61 -3.36 -0.37
C VAL A 94 -3.29 -4.65 0.09
N THR A 95 -2.74 -5.83 -0.22
CA THR A 95 -3.22 -7.13 0.28
C THR A 95 -2.36 -7.69 1.42
N GLY A 96 -1.35 -6.94 1.86
CA GLY A 96 -0.46 -7.31 2.97
C GLY A 96 0.42 -8.54 2.67
N GLN A 97 0.76 -8.80 1.41
CA GLN A 97 1.60 -9.93 0.97
C GLN A 97 3.09 -9.59 1.03
N VAL A 98 3.57 -9.17 2.21
CA VAL A 98 4.88 -8.53 2.40
C VAL A 98 6.06 -9.37 1.91
N GLY A 99 6.08 -10.68 2.19
CA GLY A 99 7.13 -11.57 1.68
C GLY A 99 7.23 -11.56 0.14
N LYS A 100 6.09 -11.54 -0.55
CA LYS A 100 6.04 -11.41 -2.01
C LYS A 100 6.44 -10.01 -2.48
N VAL A 101 6.08 -8.95 -1.74
CA VAL A 101 6.54 -7.58 -2.04
C VAL A 101 8.07 -7.54 -2.08
N LYS A 102 8.73 -8.08 -1.03
CA LYS A 102 10.19 -8.15 -0.95
C LYS A 102 10.80 -8.92 -2.12
N GLU A 103 10.28 -10.12 -2.39
CA GLU A 103 10.73 -10.96 -3.51
C GLU A 103 10.66 -10.23 -4.85
N LYS A 104 9.50 -9.63 -5.16
CA LYS A 104 9.30 -8.93 -6.44
C LYS A 104 10.12 -7.64 -6.52
N PHE A 105 10.26 -6.90 -5.42
CA PHE A 105 11.11 -5.72 -5.37
C PHE A 105 12.56 -6.08 -5.71
N ILE A 106 13.12 -7.12 -5.09
CA ILE A 106 14.48 -7.59 -5.38
C ILE A 106 14.65 -7.95 -6.86
N ALA A 107 13.65 -8.62 -7.46
CA ALA A 107 13.67 -8.98 -8.87
C ALA A 107 13.59 -7.77 -9.81
N PHE A 108 12.88 -6.71 -9.43
CA PHE A 108 12.60 -5.57 -10.31
C PHE A 108 13.56 -4.39 -10.14
N ARG A 109 14.25 -4.28 -8.99
CA ARG A 109 14.99 -3.07 -8.59
C ARG A 109 16.05 -2.63 -9.60
N SER A 110 16.76 -3.55 -10.25
CA SER A 110 17.80 -3.22 -11.23
C SER A 110 17.25 -2.53 -12.49
N GLY A 111 15.97 -2.75 -12.80
CA GLY A 111 15.31 -2.12 -13.95
C GLY A 111 14.64 -0.78 -13.64
N LEU A 112 14.72 -0.28 -12.40
CA LEU A 112 14.09 0.99 -12.01
C LEU A 112 14.97 2.21 -12.30
N ASP A 113 16.30 2.02 -12.39
CA ASP A 113 17.26 3.10 -12.54
C ASP A 113 16.91 4.00 -13.75
N GLY A 114 16.93 5.31 -13.53
CA GLY A 114 16.62 6.32 -14.55
C GLY A 114 15.12 6.62 -14.73
N ASN A 115 14.22 5.82 -14.14
CA ASN A 115 12.80 6.15 -14.05
C ASN A 115 12.43 6.61 -12.64
N PHE A 116 12.68 7.89 -12.35
CA PHE A 116 12.39 8.48 -11.03
C PHE A 116 10.93 8.38 -10.63
N ALA A 117 10.01 8.30 -11.61
CA ALA A 117 8.61 8.10 -11.33
C ALA A 117 8.29 6.75 -10.71
N ALA A 118 8.75 5.69 -11.37
CA ALA A 118 8.62 4.33 -10.86
C ALA A 118 9.36 4.15 -9.54
N MET A 119 10.57 4.73 -9.40
CA MET A 119 11.33 4.68 -8.15
C MET A 119 10.56 5.34 -7.00
N GLY A 120 9.99 6.54 -7.21
CA GLY A 120 9.16 7.22 -6.21
C GLY A 120 7.96 6.39 -5.77
N ALA A 121 7.21 5.82 -6.73
CA ALA A 121 6.07 4.96 -6.42
C ALA A 121 6.47 3.70 -5.63
N VAL A 122 7.59 3.06 -5.98
CA VAL A 122 8.11 1.89 -5.25
C VAL A 122 8.57 2.26 -3.85
N ILE A 123 9.22 3.42 -3.65
CA ILE A 123 9.58 3.93 -2.32
C ILE A 123 8.33 4.04 -1.43
N SER A 124 7.25 4.63 -1.94
CA SER A 124 5.98 4.78 -1.22
C SER A 124 5.36 3.42 -0.88
N LEU A 125 5.40 2.47 -1.82
CA LEU A 125 4.89 1.11 -1.62
C LEU A 125 5.64 0.33 -0.55
N LEU A 126 6.97 0.39 -0.57
CA LEU A 126 7.81 -0.26 0.44
C LEU A 126 7.56 0.34 1.82
N GLY A 127 7.44 1.67 1.91
CA GLY A 127 7.04 2.36 3.14
C GLY A 127 5.67 1.91 3.66
N TYR A 128 4.67 1.77 2.76
CA TYR A 128 3.31 1.35 3.11
C TYR A 128 3.27 -0.01 3.82
N VAL A 129 4.14 -0.95 3.46
CA VAL A 129 4.21 -2.27 4.09
C VAL A 129 5.30 -2.40 5.16
N GLY A 130 5.97 -1.32 5.54
CA GLY A 130 7.01 -1.35 6.57
C GLY A 130 8.36 -1.93 6.11
N LEU A 131 8.61 -2.06 4.80
CA LEU A 131 9.93 -2.39 4.23
C LEU A 131 10.81 -1.14 4.17
N LEU A 132 11.05 -0.56 5.34
CA LEU A 132 11.61 0.79 5.46
C LEU A 132 13.07 0.84 4.98
N HIS A 133 13.85 -0.17 5.33
CA HIS A 133 15.25 -0.26 4.91
C HIS A 133 15.40 -0.22 3.38
N ASP A 134 14.63 -1.03 2.65
CA ASP A 134 14.62 -1.02 1.18
C ASP A 134 14.17 0.34 0.62
N ALA A 135 13.14 0.95 1.24
CA ALA A 135 12.67 2.27 0.83
C ALA A 135 13.77 3.34 0.98
N PHE A 136 14.55 3.28 2.07
CA PHE A 136 15.69 4.18 2.29
C PHE A 136 16.82 3.96 1.28
N GLN A 137 17.22 2.70 1.04
CA GLN A 137 18.25 2.40 0.05
C GLN A 137 17.85 2.90 -1.34
N LEU A 138 16.58 2.71 -1.71
CA LEU A 138 16.08 3.21 -3.00
C LEU A 138 16.06 4.74 -3.06
N ARG A 139 15.72 5.44 -1.97
CA ARG A 139 15.84 6.92 -1.89
C ARG A 139 17.29 7.39 -2.06
N GLN A 140 18.24 6.74 -1.40
CA GLN A 140 19.67 7.04 -1.55
C GLN A 140 20.12 6.82 -3.00
N ARG A 141 19.63 5.75 -3.65
CA ARG A 141 19.89 5.49 -5.07
C ARG A 141 19.33 6.60 -5.96
N VAL A 142 18.10 7.07 -5.74
CA VAL A 142 17.53 8.21 -6.48
C VAL A 142 18.42 9.44 -6.35
N ALA A 143 18.85 9.78 -5.13
CA ALA A 143 19.73 10.92 -4.88
C ALA A 143 21.07 10.78 -5.59
N ALA A 144 21.68 9.58 -5.55
CA ALA A 144 22.96 9.30 -6.21
C ALA A 144 22.86 9.40 -7.75
N LEU A 145 21.69 9.14 -8.32
CA LEU A 145 21.42 9.30 -9.75
C LEU A 145 21.07 10.75 -10.15
N GLY A 146 21.15 11.71 -9.22
CA GLY A 146 20.81 13.12 -9.45
C GLY A 146 19.31 13.39 -9.51
N GLY A 147 18.46 12.41 -9.17
CA GLY A 147 17.04 12.61 -9.01
C GLY A 147 16.73 13.32 -7.69
N ASN A 148 15.58 13.99 -7.63
CA ASN A 148 15.08 14.46 -6.35
C ASN A 148 14.42 13.28 -5.62
N PRO A 149 14.97 12.78 -4.50
CA PRO A 149 14.31 11.77 -3.67
C PRO A 149 13.09 12.34 -2.91
N GLY A 150 12.86 13.66 -3.03
CA GLY A 150 11.93 14.47 -2.28
C GLY A 150 10.48 14.03 -2.36
N GLY A 151 9.81 14.21 -1.21
CA GLY A 151 8.42 13.92 -0.97
C GLY A 151 7.46 14.59 -1.96
N HIS A 152 6.33 13.92 -2.16
CA HIS A 152 5.15 14.43 -2.87
C HIS A 152 5.24 14.52 -4.39
N ALA A 153 6.09 13.72 -5.03
CA ALA A 153 5.92 13.41 -6.45
C ALA A 153 5.10 12.11 -6.58
N PHE A 154 4.08 12.12 -7.43
CA PHE A 154 3.08 11.07 -7.71
C PHE A 154 1.81 11.11 -6.87
N ASP A 155 0.95 12.10 -7.17
CA ASP A 155 -0.47 12.11 -6.78
C ASP A 155 -1.43 11.79 -7.94
N GLY A 156 -0.96 11.71 -9.19
CA GLY A 156 -1.85 11.64 -10.36
C GLY A 156 -2.24 10.23 -10.85
N ASP A 157 -1.30 9.27 -10.86
CA ASP A 157 -1.43 8.12 -11.76
C ASP A 157 -1.54 6.74 -11.09
N PHE A 158 -1.27 6.58 -9.78
CA PHE A 158 -1.10 5.24 -9.21
C PHE A 158 -1.80 4.90 -7.89
N GLY A 159 -2.68 5.73 -7.32
CA GLY A 159 -3.55 5.23 -6.25
C GLY A 159 -2.85 4.80 -4.94
N ILE A 160 -1.52 4.93 -4.83
CA ILE A 160 -0.70 4.58 -3.68
C ILE A 160 0.06 5.77 -3.14
N ALA A 161 -0.01 5.74 -1.86
CA ALA A 161 -0.09 6.77 -0.95
C ALA A 161 1.24 7.43 -0.61
N SER A 162 1.40 8.76 -0.69
CA SER A 162 2.36 9.61 0.03
C SER A 162 1.94 11.06 0.68
N ALA A 163 0.82 11.28 1.44
CA ALA A 163 0.41 12.17 2.59
C ALA A 163 1.50 12.88 3.39
N PRO A 164 1.62 14.18 3.15
CA PRO A 164 1.96 15.15 4.17
C PRO A 164 0.69 15.79 4.77
N GLU A 165 0.80 16.21 6.03
CA GLU A 165 0.27 17.48 6.60
C GLU A 165 -1.21 17.92 6.39
N MET A 166 -2.10 17.11 5.82
CA MET A 166 -3.50 17.45 5.45
C MET A 166 -4.52 17.52 6.62
N VAL A 167 -4.13 18.11 7.75
CA VAL A 167 -5.12 18.72 8.66
C VAL A 167 -5.40 20.16 8.28
N ARG A 168 -4.57 20.85 7.50
CA ARG A 168 -4.51 22.29 7.78
C ARG A 168 -5.62 23.20 7.29
N GLU A 169 -6.25 23.11 6.10
CA GLU A 169 -7.06 24.32 5.75
C GLU A 169 -8.17 24.32 4.69
N LYS A 170 -8.41 23.30 3.87
CA LYS A 170 -9.38 23.47 2.76
C LYS A 170 -10.36 22.31 2.57
N MET A 171 -11.27 22.18 3.52
CA MET A 171 -12.71 21.94 3.23
C MET A 171 -13.34 23.20 2.57
N LEU A 172 -12.61 23.88 1.69
CA LEU A 172 -13.06 25.05 0.95
C LEU A 172 -13.09 24.67 -0.52
N ALA A 173 -14.29 24.25 -0.93
CA ALA A 173 -14.98 24.52 -2.19
C ALA A 173 -14.18 24.50 -3.52
N THR A 174 -14.90 24.02 -4.54
CA THR A 174 -14.70 24.17 -6.00
C THR A 174 -13.71 23.23 -6.70
N GLU A 175 -14.33 22.27 -7.40
CA GLU A 175 -14.12 21.81 -8.79
C GLU A 175 -12.73 21.38 -9.29
N ASP A 176 -12.75 20.17 -9.88
CA ASP A 176 -11.77 19.50 -10.75
C ASP A 176 -10.47 18.89 -10.15
N PHE A 177 -10.42 17.54 -10.23
CA PHE A 177 -9.31 16.57 -10.13
C PHE A 177 -9.24 15.59 -8.91
N PRO A 178 -8.81 14.32 -9.16
CA PRO A 178 -9.09 13.14 -8.34
C PRO A 178 -8.05 12.91 -7.22
N GLU A 179 -8.43 12.10 -6.24
CA GLU A 179 -7.87 11.99 -4.88
C GLU A 179 -6.34 11.72 -4.76
N PRO A 180 -5.64 12.36 -3.81
CA PRO A 180 -4.20 12.19 -3.58
C PRO A 180 -3.83 11.00 -2.68
N LEU A 181 -2.55 10.68 -2.70
CA LEU A 181 -1.89 9.50 -2.17
C LEU A 181 -1.19 9.80 -0.80
N PRO A 182 -1.27 8.97 0.31
CA PRO A 182 -0.62 8.96 1.73
C PRO A 182 0.87 8.59 2.26
N SER A 183 1.70 9.41 3.00
CA SER A 183 3.21 9.35 3.09
C SER A 183 3.77 9.20 4.47
N SER A 184 4.97 8.65 4.45
CA SER A 184 5.97 8.68 5.48
C SER A 184 7.06 9.75 5.22
N VAL A 185 7.21 10.68 6.18
CA VAL A 185 8.43 11.47 6.40
C VAL A 185 9.28 10.72 7.42
N TYR A 186 10.58 10.53 7.14
CA TYR A 186 11.52 9.88 8.04
C TYR A 186 12.69 10.81 8.37
N THR A 187 13.03 10.93 9.64
CA THR A 187 14.23 11.64 10.15
C THR A 187 15.27 10.68 10.74
N PHE A 188 15.10 9.38 10.55
CA PHE A 188 15.95 8.32 11.10
C PHE A 188 16.70 7.63 9.96
N SER A 189 18.03 7.45 10.10
CA SER A 189 18.83 6.84 9.03
C SER A 189 18.59 5.33 8.97
N ALA A 190 18.82 4.74 7.79
CA ALA A 190 18.75 3.29 7.63
C ALA A 190 19.76 2.56 8.52
N GLU A 191 20.94 3.15 8.73
CA GLU A 191 22.02 2.58 9.55
C GLU A 191 21.62 2.54 11.03
N ASP A 192 20.97 3.59 11.55
CA ASP A 192 20.45 3.60 12.92
C ASP A 192 19.35 2.53 13.11
N ALA A 193 18.53 2.30 12.08
CA ALA A 193 17.52 1.25 12.05
C ALA A 193 18.11 -0.16 12.08
N GLU A 194 19.15 -0.39 11.28
CA GLU A 194 19.88 -1.65 11.28
C GLU A 194 20.52 -1.92 12.64
N GLN A 195 21.20 -0.93 13.22
CA GLN A 195 21.87 -1.11 14.51
C GLN A 195 20.87 -1.41 15.63
N VAL A 196 19.77 -0.65 15.72
CA VAL A 196 18.74 -0.86 16.76
C VAL A 196 18.09 -2.24 16.64
N LEU A 197 17.86 -2.74 15.43
CA LEU A 197 17.30 -4.07 15.22
C LEU A 197 18.34 -5.17 15.47
N ALA A 198 19.59 -4.97 15.06
CA ALA A 198 20.70 -5.89 15.28
C ALA A 198 21.00 -6.09 16.78
N ASP A 199 20.95 -5.00 17.57
CA ASP A 199 21.11 -5.06 19.03
C ASP A 199 20.03 -5.92 19.71
N GLN A 200 18.89 -6.11 19.04
CA GLN A 200 17.79 -6.97 19.48
C GLN A 200 17.82 -8.37 18.83
N GLY A 201 18.78 -8.65 17.97
CA GLY A 201 18.87 -9.91 17.21
C GLY A 201 17.80 -10.04 16.13
N LEU A 202 17.25 -8.93 15.63
CA LEU A 202 16.14 -8.90 14.68
C LEU A 202 16.60 -8.45 13.30
N SER A 203 15.89 -8.92 12.26
CA SER A 203 16.18 -8.53 10.88
C SER A 203 15.63 -7.14 10.58
N VAL A 204 16.22 -6.47 9.57
CA VAL A 204 15.79 -5.16 9.06
C VAL A 204 14.36 -5.15 8.51
N ASP A 205 13.84 -6.33 8.16
CA ASP A 205 12.49 -6.51 7.63
C ASP A 205 11.48 -6.84 8.75
N ALA A 206 11.90 -6.96 10.00
CA ALA A 206 11.05 -7.38 11.12
C ALA A 206 9.79 -6.51 11.28
N TRP A 207 9.88 -5.21 10.97
CA TRP A 207 8.75 -4.27 10.99
C TRP A 207 7.64 -4.59 10.00
N SER A 208 7.98 -5.20 8.88
CA SER A 208 7.07 -5.36 7.76
C SER A 208 6.03 -6.45 8.01
N GLU A 209 6.37 -7.47 8.80
CA GLU A 209 5.48 -8.60 9.11
C GLU A 209 4.21 -8.19 9.88
N PRO A 210 4.27 -7.48 11.03
CA PRO A 210 3.07 -7.07 11.74
C PRO A 210 2.24 -6.06 10.95
N ILE A 211 2.86 -5.24 10.08
CA ILE A 211 2.14 -4.32 9.18
C ILE A 211 1.36 -5.09 8.11
N GLY A 212 2.00 -6.07 7.46
CA GLY A 212 1.32 -7.00 6.58
C GLY A 212 0.16 -7.74 7.26
N CYS A 213 0.37 -8.13 8.53
CA CYS A 213 -0.66 -8.73 9.35
C CYS A 213 -1.85 -7.79 9.59
N ALA A 214 -1.58 -6.53 9.98
CA ALA A 214 -2.59 -5.51 10.20
C ALA A 214 -3.41 -5.23 8.94
N ILE A 215 -2.76 -5.06 7.77
CA ILE A 215 -3.45 -4.85 6.49
C ILE A 215 -4.38 -6.03 6.17
N ARG A 216 -3.92 -7.27 6.34
CA ARG A 216 -4.75 -8.46 6.09
C ARG A 216 -5.93 -8.54 7.06
N PHE A 217 -5.72 -8.25 8.34
CA PHE A 217 -6.78 -8.21 9.35
C PHE A 217 -7.86 -7.18 8.98
N LEU A 218 -7.45 -5.94 8.67
CA LEU A 218 -8.37 -4.86 8.30
C LEU A 218 -9.15 -5.19 7.02
N ARG A 219 -8.52 -5.82 6.02
CA ARG A 219 -9.24 -6.29 4.82
C ARG A 219 -10.27 -7.37 5.11
N GLN A 220 -9.99 -8.29 6.04
CA GLN A 220 -10.97 -9.31 6.45
C GLN A 220 -12.19 -8.65 7.12
N LYS A 221 -11.96 -7.56 7.85
CA LYS A 221 -12.99 -6.71 8.47
C LYS A 221 -13.66 -5.72 7.51
N ARG A 222 -13.24 -5.69 6.24
CA ARG A 222 -13.69 -4.71 5.22
C ARG A 222 -13.42 -3.25 5.61
N LEU A 223 -12.32 -3.02 6.30
CA LEU A 223 -11.84 -1.71 6.70
C LEU A 223 -10.72 -1.27 5.75
N LYS A 224 -10.97 -0.22 4.98
CA LYS A 224 -10.03 0.29 3.99
C LYS A 224 -8.90 1.04 4.67
N VAL A 225 -7.67 0.53 4.52
CA VAL A 225 -6.44 1.26 4.87
C VAL A 225 -6.15 2.25 3.75
N VAL A 226 -6.21 3.54 4.08
CA VAL A 226 -5.85 4.61 3.17
C VAL A 226 -4.33 4.74 3.16
N ALA A 227 -3.73 4.86 4.35
CA ALA A 227 -2.34 5.23 4.55
C ALA A 227 -1.67 4.37 5.61
N VAL A 228 -0.35 4.25 5.52
CA VAL A 228 0.49 3.86 6.65
C VAL A 228 1.52 4.95 6.88
N LYS A 229 1.51 5.51 8.09
CA LYS A 229 2.53 6.45 8.55
C LYS A 229 3.40 5.74 9.58
N SER A 230 4.69 5.95 9.48
CA SER A 230 5.70 5.43 10.41
C SER A 230 6.42 6.61 11.05
N SER A 231 6.69 6.52 12.34
CA SER A 231 7.38 7.56 13.09
C SER A 231 8.26 6.92 14.14
N PHE A 232 9.49 7.41 14.28
CA PHE A 232 10.37 7.01 15.36
C PHE A 232 10.07 7.87 16.58
N ILE A 233 9.80 7.22 17.71
CA ILE A 233 9.56 7.85 18.98
C ILE A 233 10.82 7.67 19.82
N PRO A 234 11.64 8.73 20.01
CA PRO A 234 12.75 8.67 20.93
C PRO A 234 12.21 8.53 22.36
N HIS A 235 12.96 7.82 23.19
CA HIS A 235 12.64 7.67 24.59
C HIS A 235 13.87 8.00 25.43
N ASP A 236 13.65 8.65 26.57
CA ASP A 236 14.73 9.06 27.46
C ASP A 236 15.38 7.85 28.16
N ASP A 237 14.58 6.83 28.50
CA ASP A 237 15.00 5.70 29.33
C ASP A 237 15.06 4.35 28.59
N ARG A 238 14.77 4.33 27.28
CA ARG A 238 14.73 3.08 26.49
C ARG A 238 15.11 3.34 25.03
N ALA A 239 15.37 2.26 24.30
CA ALA A 239 15.62 2.33 22.87
C ALA A 239 14.45 3.02 22.14
N THR A 240 14.78 3.79 21.09
CA THR A 240 13.82 4.41 20.18
C THR A 240 12.85 3.35 19.67
N ALA A 241 11.56 3.63 19.74
CA ALA A 241 10.52 2.72 19.27
C ALA A 241 9.94 3.20 17.94
N MET A 242 9.61 2.26 17.07
CA MET A 242 8.85 2.53 15.86
C MET A 242 7.36 2.60 16.18
N HIS A 243 6.68 3.62 15.69
CA HIS A 243 5.24 3.75 15.79
C HIS A 243 4.63 3.79 14.39
N PHE A 244 3.77 2.83 14.11
CA PHE A 244 3.02 2.73 12.86
C PHE A 244 1.57 3.15 13.08
N GLN A 245 1.07 4.03 12.22
CA GLN A 245 -0.27 4.56 12.23
C GLN A 245 -0.94 4.18 10.91
N LEU A 246 -1.95 3.32 10.96
CA LEU A 246 -2.74 2.94 9.79
C LEU A 246 -3.98 3.83 9.74
N LEU A 247 -4.10 4.69 8.73
CA LEU A 247 -5.30 5.51 8.56
C LEU A 247 -6.38 4.68 7.88
N ILE A 248 -7.55 4.63 8.51
CA ILE A 248 -8.64 3.73 8.12
C ILE A 248 -9.91 4.53 7.87
N VAL A 249 -10.61 4.19 6.79
CA VAL A 249 -11.94 4.75 6.49
C VAL A 249 -12.97 4.10 7.42
N ALA A 250 -13.08 4.64 8.62
CA ALA A 250 -14.00 4.19 9.67
C ALA A 250 -14.28 5.34 10.65
N THR A 251 -15.37 5.21 11.41
CA THR A 251 -15.63 6.03 12.60
C THR A 251 -14.70 5.61 13.75
N PRO A 252 -14.49 6.46 14.78
CA PRO A 252 -13.71 6.12 15.96
C PRO A 252 -14.16 4.83 16.66
N ASP A 253 -15.48 4.64 16.86
CA ASP A 253 -16.02 3.42 17.50
C ASP A 253 -15.60 2.14 16.76
N ILE A 254 -15.80 2.08 15.44
CA ILE A 254 -15.43 0.92 14.61
C ILE A 254 -13.90 0.70 14.64
N CYS A 255 -13.15 1.80 14.61
CA CYS A 255 -11.69 1.77 14.61
C CYS A 255 -11.14 1.24 15.94
N TRP A 256 -11.72 1.67 17.06
CA TRP A 256 -11.37 1.23 18.41
C TRP A 256 -11.67 -0.26 18.61
N GLU A 257 -12.85 -0.72 18.18
CA GLU A 257 -13.20 -2.14 18.22
C GLU A 257 -12.20 -2.99 17.40
N ALA A 258 -11.88 -2.55 16.19
CA ALA A 258 -10.91 -3.23 15.34
C ALA A 258 -9.50 -3.25 15.94
N GLU A 259 -9.07 -2.16 16.58
CA GLU A 259 -7.77 -2.06 17.25
C GLU A 259 -7.69 -2.99 18.45
N TRP A 260 -8.74 -3.02 19.27
CA TRP A 260 -8.82 -3.93 20.42
C TRP A 260 -8.77 -5.40 20.00
N GLU A 261 -9.52 -5.78 18.96
CA GLU A 261 -9.45 -7.13 18.41
C GLU A 261 -8.06 -7.45 17.83
N PHE A 262 -7.42 -6.47 17.18
CA PHE A 262 -6.10 -6.65 16.60
C PHE A 262 -5.01 -6.87 17.67
N CYS A 263 -5.15 -6.28 18.86
CA CYS A 263 -4.27 -6.60 19.99
C CYS A 263 -4.25 -8.10 20.31
N GLY A 264 -5.41 -8.78 20.23
CA GLY A 264 -5.48 -10.24 20.39
C GLY A 264 -4.69 -10.97 19.30
N VAL A 265 -4.80 -10.52 18.04
CA VAL A 265 -4.02 -11.07 16.92
C VAL A 265 -2.52 -10.89 17.12
N LEU A 266 -2.08 -9.74 17.66
CA LEU A 266 -0.67 -9.47 17.94
C LEU A 266 -0.12 -10.41 19.02
N VAL A 267 -0.90 -10.66 20.07
CA VAL A 267 -0.55 -11.63 21.13
C VAL A 267 -0.45 -13.04 20.55
N ASP A 268 -1.43 -13.47 19.76
CA ASP A 268 -1.45 -14.82 19.17
C ASP A 268 -0.31 -15.06 18.16
N ARG A 269 0.12 -14.01 17.44
CA ARG A 269 1.17 -14.07 16.44
C ARG A 269 2.59 -13.94 17.01
N ASP A 270 2.71 -13.46 18.24
CA ASP A 270 3.97 -13.38 18.99
C ASP A 270 5.10 -12.65 18.24
N PHE A 271 4.80 -11.47 17.68
CA PHE A 271 5.80 -10.69 16.94
C PHE A 271 6.89 -10.15 17.89
N PRO A 272 8.17 -10.53 17.73
CA PRO A 272 9.22 -10.15 18.68
C PRO A 272 9.38 -8.64 18.87
N ILE A 273 9.33 -7.87 17.78
CA ILE A 273 9.42 -6.39 17.81
C ILE A 273 8.25 -5.71 18.53
N ILE A 274 7.07 -6.33 18.54
CA ILE A 274 5.91 -5.79 19.25
C ILE A 274 6.05 -6.10 20.74
N ASN A 275 6.42 -7.35 21.06
CA ASN A 275 6.57 -7.83 22.43
C ASN A 275 7.73 -7.16 23.19
N SER A 276 8.82 -6.82 22.51
CA SER A 276 9.94 -6.07 23.08
C SER A 276 9.63 -4.57 23.27
N GLY A 277 8.47 -4.11 22.77
CA GLY A 277 8.07 -2.70 22.82
C GLY A 277 8.83 -1.78 21.85
N THR A 278 9.56 -2.35 20.88
CA THR A 278 10.34 -1.58 19.90
C THR A 278 9.57 -1.25 18.63
N ALA A 279 8.37 -1.81 18.49
CA ALA A 279 7.37 -1.38 17.53
C ALA A 279 5.97 -1.34 18.16
N THR A 280 5.15 -0.40 17.71
CA THR A 280 3.72 -0.29 18.06
C THR A 280 2.91 -0.01 16.81
N ILE A 281 1.65 -0.45 16.79
CA ILE A 281 0.71 -0.23 15.69
C ILE A 281 -0.54 0.43 16.29
N ALA A 282 -0.99 1.50 15.65
CA ALA A 282 -2.23 2.18 15.98
C ALA A 282 -3.12 2.35 14.76
N PHE A 283 -4.43 2.31 14.99
CA PHE A 283 -5.45 2.49 13.96
C PHE A 283 -6.07 3.88 14.07
N ILE A 284 -6.00 4.68 13.01
CA ILE A 284 -6.41 6.08 13.01
C ILE A 284 -7.68 6.25 12.16
N PRO A 285 -8.84 6.61 12.75
CA PRO A 285 -10.07 6.82 11.99
C PRO A 285 -9.99 8.10 11.16
N THR A 286 -10.57 8.07 9.95
CA THR A 286 -10.68 9.26 9.09
C THR A 286 -12.09 9.85 9.03
N LEU A 287 -13.12 9.10 9.44
CA LEU A 287 -14.50 9.60 9.50
C LEU A 287 -14.77 10.18 10.89
N ARG A 288 -15.53 11.28 10.95
CA ARG A 288 -16.06 11.82 12.21
C ARG A 288 -17.38 11.14 12.56
N GLU A 289 -17.66 10.97 13.85
CA GLU A 289 -19.01 10.63 14.30
C GLU A 289 -19.99 11.73 13.90
N ALA A 290 -21.19 11.34 13.48
CA ALA A 290 -22.29 12.29 13.41
C ALA A 290 -22.54 12.82 14.84
N PRO A 291 -22.72 14.15 15.03
CA PRO A 291 -23.05 14.67 16.34
C PRO A 291 -24.29 13.95 16.86
N ARG A 292 -24.18 13.31 18.02
CA ARG A 292 -25.30 12.66 18.69
C ARG A 292 -26.41 13.72 18.82
N ALA A 293 -27.56 13.48 18.22
CA ALA A 293 -28.71 14.34 18.40
C ALA A 293 -28.98 14.38 19.91
N ASN A 294 -28.81 15.56 20.52
CA ASN A 294 -29.16 15.77 21.91
C ASN A 294 -30.66 15.46 22.04
N HIS A 295 -30.99 14.32 22.64
CA HIS A 295 -32.31 14.09 23.18
C HIS A 295 -32.42 14.93 24.45
N SER A 296 -32.76 16.20 24.28
CA SER A 296 -33.31 17.08 25.31
C SER A 296 -34.83 16.98 25.31
#